data_AF-A0A841BFZ3-F1
#
_entry.id   AF-A0A841BFZ3-F1
#
_cell.length_a   1.000
_cell.length_b   1.000
_cell.length_c   1.000
_cell.angle_alpha   90.00
_cell.angle_beta   90.00
_cell.angle_gamma   90.00
#
_symmetry.space_group_name_H-M   'P 1'
#
loop_
_entity.id
_entity.type
_entity.pdbx_description
1 polymer ?
#
loop_
_entity_poly.entity_id
_entity_poly.type
_entity_poly.pdbx_seq_one_letter_code
_entity_poly.pdbx_strand_id
1 'polypeptide(L)'
;MPGAPVTRARRGDSAADTSPGSRHASAAGTDTAKSGIRIDSYERAGKFTSSSPLTIQVRCRDLDVGCTTDIGEITHELGDWPDQGWVDWNMHSDEAASPQAPEKVLRNNFGLVGYAYDDAGIYVELDGKSQPNFRCDSAGYFATPACVFTDVIPRLNYVYGDNYDEVVDHIRRAQNNPDVTHPPKPGKVIPGKYPPTDLDSGLYRVEYEGSTWRKNRGAKNTACATLPPPQKGQDCDEYPIASTKQGAGFGDGNFSVEYLDEGHNRRAGGKLPGYYSWDRILYWDNATKPPLDQFRVKAGQPTRVSGPRHVGLRTRLPPA
;
A
#
# COMPACT_ATOMS: atom_id res chain seq x y z
N MET A 1 -27.98 17.29 42.71
CA MET A 1 -26.62 17.38 42.16
C MET A 1 -26.67 16.80 40.76
N PRO A 2 -26.54 17.59 39.69
CA PRO A 2 -26.59 17.06 38.34
C PRO A 2 -25.24 16.44 37.98
N GLY A 3 -25.29 15.22 37.45
CA GLY A 3 -24.15 14.34 37.22
C GLY A 3 -23.20 14.81 36.12
N ALA A 4 -22.00 14.20 36.14
CA ALA A 4 -20.93 14.43 35.19
C ALA A 4 -21.39 14.19 33.73
N PRO A 5 -21.17 15.13 32.81
CA PRO A 5 -21.35 14.87 31.39
C PRO A 5 -20.19 14.02 30.85
N VAL A 6 -20.56 12.89 30.28
CA VAL A 6 -19.71 11.96 29.55
C VAL A 6 -19.23 12.62 28.25
N THR A 7 -17.92 12.77 28.08
CA THR A 7 -17.29 13.12 26.81
C THR A 7 -17.57 12.01 25.81
N ARG A 8 -18.46 12.29 24.85
CA ARG A 8 -18.69 11.42 23.70
C ARG A 8 -17.78 11.90 22.56
N ALA A 9 -16.52 11.51 22.59
CA ALA A 9 -15.72 11.53 21.38
C ALA A 9 -16.34 10.50 20.43
N ARG A 10 -16.90 10.95 19.30
CA ARG A 10 -17.10 10.03 18.18
C ARG A 10 -15.71 9.53 17.81
N ARG A 11 -15.49 8.23 17.99
CA ARG A 11 -14.41 7.52 17.34
C ARG A 11 -14.73 7.55 15.84
N GLY A 12 -14.33 8.63 15.18
CA GLY A 12 -13.85 8.49 13.82
C GLY A 12 -12.60 7.65 13.98
N ASP A 13 -12.70 6.36 13.69
CA ASP A 13 -11.54 5.70 13.11
C ASP A 13 -11.29 6.46 11.82
N SER A 14 -10.53 7.54 11.92
CA SER A 14 -9.76 8.08 10.81
C SER A 14 -8.69 7.03 10.51
N ALA A 15 -9.12 5.86 10.03
CA ALA A 15 -8.62 5.51 8.71
C ALA A 15 -8.92 6.77 7.91
N ALA A 16 -7.87 7.51 7.57
CA ALA A 16 -7.96 8.51 6.53
C ALA A 16 -9.02 8.03 5.53
N ASP A 17 -9.99 8.86 5.18
CA ASP A 17 -10.69 8.67 3.93
C ASP A 17 -9.65 8.91 2.82
N THR A 18 -8.67 8.00 2.73
CA THR A 18 -8.14 7.53 1.48
C THR A 18 -9.35 6.89 0.81
N SER A 19 -10.17 7.73 0.18
CA SER A 19 -11.10 7.27 -0.83
C SER A 19 -10.34 6.26 -1.71
N PRO A 20 -10.97 5.18 -2.21
CA PRO A 20 -10.30 4.07 -2.91
C PRO A 20 -9.48 4.41 -4.18
N GLY A 21 -9.18 5.70 -4.42
CA GLY A 21 -8.35 6.23 -5.49
C GLY A 21 -7.11 7.04 -5.08
N SER A 22 -6.81 7.34 -3.81
CA SER A 22 -5.57 8.06 -3.46
C SER A 22 -4.39 7.10 -3.28
N ARG A 23 -3.92 6.50 -4.38
CA ARG A 23 -2.80 5.54 -4.40
C ARG A 23 -1.40 6.17 -4.35
N HIS A 24 -1.25 7.42 -3.93
CA HIS A 24 0.04 8.09 -4.06
C HIS A 24 0.28 9.01 -2.85
N ALA A 25 1.31 8.69 -2.05
CA ALA A 25 2.22 9.75 -1.63
C ALA A 25 2.81 10.34 -2.93
N SER A 26 2.75 11.65 -3.07
CA SER A 26 2.91 12.44 -4.31
C SER A 26 3.90 11.96 -5.38
N ALA A 27 3.49 12.22 -6.63
CA ALA A 27 4.24 12.37 -7.89
C ALA A 27 5.62 11.70 -8.00
N ALA A 28 5.73 10.76 -8.96
CA ALA A 28 7.01 10.29 -9.48
C ALA A 28 7.97 11.48 -9.72
N GLY A 29 9.14 11.50 -9.06
CA GLY A 29 10.15 12.52 -9.30
C GLY A 29 10.87 13.13 -8.09
N THR A 30 10.40 12.94 -6.86
CA THR A 30 11.02 13.56 -5.68
C THR A 30 11.01 12.66 -4.44
N ASP A 31 11.99 12.81 -3.55
CA ASP A 31 12.04 12.21 -2.19
C ASP A 31 11.01 12.83 -1.23
N THR A 32 9.80 13.08 -1.74
CA THR A 32 8.76 13.84 -1.06
C THR A 32 7.50 13.00 -0.91
N ALA A 33 7.07 12.82 0.33
CA ALA A 33 5.74 12.33 0.68
C ALA A 33 4.83 13.52 0.97
N LYS A 34 3.74 13.67 0.22
CA LYS A 34 2.73 14.70 0.48
C LYS A 34 1.65 14.20 1.44
N SER A 35 1.34 15.00 2.46
CA SER A 35 0.21 14.80 3.38
C SER A 35 -0.70 16.01 3.33
N GLY A 36 -2.01 15.79 3.20
CA GLY A 36 -3.01 16.84 3.14
C GLY A 36 -4.04 16.67 4.25
N ILE A 37 -4.53 17.79 4.79
CA ILE A 37 -5.60 17.83 5.78
C ILE A 37 -6.71 18.73 5.27
N ARG A 38 -7.93 18.27 5.49
CA ARG A 38 -9.13 19.06 5.30
C ARG A 38 -10.04 18.85 6.50
N ILE A 39 -10.56 19.94 7.06
CA ILE A 39 -11.51 19.91 8.17
C ILE A 39 -12.89 20.20 7.59
N ASP A 40 -13.70 19.16 7.38
CA ASP A 40 -15.04 19.34 6.79
C ASP A 40 -16.08 19.84 7.79
N SER A 41 -15.88 19.52 9.07
CA SER A 41 -16.77 19.95 10.14
C SER A 41 -16.04 19.87 11.47
N TYR A 42 -16.49 20.65 12.44
CA TYR A 42 -16.00 20.60 13.81
C TYR A 42 -17.20 20.64 14.77
N GLU A 43 -17.09 19.88 15.86
CA GLU A 43 -18.02 19.97 16.98
C GLU A 43 -17.36 20.81 18.07
N ARG A 44 -18.07 21.83 18.57
CA ARG A 44 -17.59 22.66 19.68
C ARG A 44 -18.11 22.11 21.00
N ALA A 45 -17.24 22.08 22.00
CA ALA A 45 -17.61 21.88 23.40
C ALA A 45 -16.83 22.88 24.26
N GLY A 46 -17.42 23.34 25.36
CA GLY A 46 -16.76 24.31 26.25
C GLY A 46 -16.74 25.74 25.67
N LYS A 47 -15.61 26.44 25.86
CA LYS A 47 -15.44 27.89 25.59
C LYS A 47 -14.78 28.20 24.24
N PHE A 48 -14.93 27.33 23.25
CA PHE A 48 -14.43 27.58 21.91
C PHE A 48 -15.52 28.24 21.05
N THR A 49 -15.19 29.35 20.40
CA THR A 49 -16.01 30.02 19.38
C THR A 49 -15.44 29.82 17.99
N SER A 50 -16.16 30.32 16.97
CA SER A 50 -15.62 30.37 15.61
C SER A 50 -14.35 31.21 15.52
N SER A 51 -14.16 32.21 16.39
CA SER A 51 -12.97 33.07 16.42
C SER A 51 -11.80 32.50 17.22
N SER A 52 -11.98 31.36 17.90
CA SER A 52 -10.87 30.72 18.62
C SER A 52 -9.80 30.28 17.63
N PRO A 53 -8.51 30.61 17.83
CA PRO A 53 -7.46 30.18 16.93
C PRO A 53 -7.18 28.68 17.11
N LEU A 54 -7.08 27.98 15.98
CA LEU A 54 -6.61 26.61 15.90
C LEU A 54 -5.36 26.57 15.02
N THR A 55 -4.29 26.05 15.59
CA THR A 55 -3.00 25.86 14.95
C THR A 55 -2.77 24.38 14.69
N ILE A 56 -2.34 24.04 13.47
CA ILE A 56 -2.09 22.68 13.01
C ILE A 56 -0.72 22.60 12.34
N GLN A 57 -0.03 21.47 12.53
CA GLN A 57 1.23 21.15 11.88
C GLN A 57 1.34 19.64 11.62
N VAL A 58 1.97 19.27 10.50
CA VAL A 58 2.55 17.93 10.32
C VAL A 58 3.98 17.96 10.87
N ARG A 59 4.29 17.05 11.78
CA ARG A 59 5.61 16.94 12.40
C ARG A 59 6.20 15.57 12.11
N CYS A 60 7.39 15.53 11.50
CA CYS A 60 8.20 14.31 11.46
C CYS A 60 8.53 13.86 12.89
N ARG A 61 8.31 12.58 13.20
CA ARG A 61 8.56 12.00 14.53
C ARG A 61 9.66 10.94 14.47
N ASP A 62 10.63 11.19 13.60
CA ASP A 62 11.79 10.39 13.21
C ASP A 62 11.98 9.06 13.95
N LEU A 63 11.88 7.95 13.21
CA LEU A 63 12.52 6.68 13.57
C LEU A 63 13.99 6.67 13.11
N ASP A 64 14.27 7.32 11.97
CA ASP A 64 15.58 7.55 11.38
C ASP A 64 15.80 9.07 11.19
N VAL A 65 17.06 9.53 11.22
CA VAL A 65 17.41 10.94 10.93
C VAL A 65 17.07 11.29 9.47
N GLY A 66 16.58 12.50 9.21
CA GLY A 66 16.47 13.05 7.85
C GLY A 66 15.06 13.34 7.33
N CYS A 67 14.03 13.38 8.18
CA CYS A 67 12.71 13.84 7.77
C CYS A 67 12.52 15.34 8.05
N THR A 68 11.98 16.08 7.09
CA THR A 68 11.62 17.50 7.27
C THR A 68 10.28 17.82 6.61
N THR A 69 9.66 18.94 6.99
CA THR A 69 8.46 19.46 6.32
C THR A 69 8.75 20.80 5.66
N ASP A 70 8.14 21.06 4.51
CA ASP A 70 8.33 22.31 3.74
C ASP A 70 7.68 23.54 4.41
N ILE A 71 6.57 23.32 5.12
CA ILE A 71 5.85 24.36 5.85
C ILE A 71 5.78 24.03 7.34
N GLY A 72 5.73 25.09 8.14
CA GLY A 72 5.62 25.01 9.60
C GLY A 72 4.17 24.86 10.09
N GLU A 73 3.86 25.59 11.16
CA GLU A 73 2.51 25.65 11.72
C GLU A 73 1.60 26.55 10.89
N ILE A 74 0.36 26.13 10.69
CA ILE A 74 -0.70 26.93 10.06
C ILE A 74 -1.75 27.24 11.12
N THR A 75 -2.16 28.50 11.20
CA THR A 75 -3.17 28.96 12.15
C THR A 75 -4.32 29.64 11.41
N HIS A 76 -5.54 29.19 11.69
CA HIS A 76 -6.78 29.85 11.30
C HIS A 76 -7.75 29.89 12.48
N GLU A 77 -8.74 30.77 12.40
CA GLU A 77 -9.89 30.70 13.30
C GLU A 77 -10.67 29.40 13.07
N LEU A 78 -11.23 28.80 14.12
CA LEU A 78 -12.03 27.56 14.04
C LEU A 78 -13.15 27.66 12.99
N GLY A 79 -13.75 28.83 12.84
CA GLY A 79 -14.81 29.13 11.88
C GLY A 79 -14.39 29.01 10.42
N ASP A 80 -13.12 29.29 10.12
CA ASP A 80 -12.61 29.44 8.75
C ASP A 80 -12.04 28.14 8.18
N TRP A 81 -11.71 27.17 9.04
CA TRP A 81 -11.13 25.88 8.63
C TRP A 81 -11.94 25.10 7.60
N PRO A 82 -13.29 25.04 7.67
CA PRO A 82 -14.12 24.41 6.63
C PRO A 82 -13.97 25.03 5.24
N ASP A 83 -13.60 26.32 5.17
CA ASP A 83 -13.50 27.07 3.92
C ASP A 83 -12.08 27.09 3.34
N GLN A 84 -11.06 26.63 4.09
CA GLN A 84 -9.66 26.60 3.62
C GLN A 84 -9.40 25.53 2.54
N GLY A 85 -10.30 24.57 2.37
CA GLY A 85 -10.08 23.43 1.48
C GLY A 85 -8.98 22.49 1.99
N TRP A 86 -8.12 22.02 1.10
CA TRP A 86 -6.99 21.16 1.47
C TRP A 86 -5.78 22.01 1.82
N VAL A 87 -5.24 21.76 3.01
CA VAL A 87 -3.95 22.27 3.44
C VAL A 87 -2.93 21.15 3.36
N ASP A 88 -1.84 21.38 2.64
CA ASP A 88 -0.87 20.35 2.30
C ASP A 88 0.51 20.62 2.90
N TRP A 89 1.12 19.59 3.46
CA TRP A 89 2.53 19.56 3.87
C TRP A 89 3.28 18.59 2.96
N ASN A 90 4.42 19.01 2.43
CA ASN A 90 5.39 18.13 1.80
C ASN A 90 6.40 17.68 2.85
N MET A 91 6.50 16.37 3.05
CA MET A 91 7.49 15.73 3.91
C MET A 91 8.64 15.24 3.05
N HIS A 92 9.85 15.69 3.35
CA HIS A 92 11.06 15.33 2.61
C HIS A 92 11.87 14.30 3.40
N SER A 93 12.48 13.36 2.69
CA SER A 93 13.45 12.41 3.25
C SER A 93 14.84 12.68 2.67
N ASP A 94 15.84 12.85 3.53
CA ASP A 94 17.22 13.08 3.12
C ASP A 94 17.90 11.77 2.72
N GLU A 95 17.95 11.46 1.43
CA GLU A 95 18.64 10.28 0.87
C GLU A 95 20.05 10.06 1.46
N ALA A 96 20.80 11.13 1.76
CA ALA A 96 22.17 11.02 2.29
C ALA A 96 22.21 10.44 3.72
N ALA A 97 21.09 10.49 4.44
CA ALA A 97 20.94 9.89 5.76
C ALA A 97 20.65 8.38 5.71
N SER A 98 20.38 7.80 4.53
CA SER A 98 20.05 6.38 4.41
C SER A 98 21.22 5.47 4.79
N PRO A 99 21.06 4.57 5.78
CA PRO A 99 22.08 3.60 6.14
C PRO A 99 22.11 2.39 5.20
N GLN A 100 21.10 2.22 4.34
CA GLN A 100 20.94 1.04 3.49
C GLN A 100 21.42 1.32 2.06
N ALA A 101 22.29 0.47 1.54
CA ALA A 101 22.71 0.48 0.15
C ALA A 101 22.45 -0.91 -0.47
N PRO A 102 22.10 -1.00 -1.76
CA PRO A 102 21.98 0.09 -2.74
C PRO A 102 20.62 0.83 -2.76
N GLU A 103 19.60 0.35 -2.04
CA GLU A 103 18.22 0.85 -2.16
C GLU A 103 18.00 2.24 -1.54
N LYS A 104 18.88 2.67 -0.64
CA LYS A 104 18.83 3.98 0.02
C LYS A 104 17.48 4.25 0.71
N VAL A 105 17.06 3.26 1.49
CA VAL A 105 15.78 3.26 2.21
C VAL A 105 15.88 4.08 3.49
N LEU A 106 14.93 5.00 3.65
CA LEU A 106 14.65 5.69 4.92
C LEU A 106 13.20 5.49 5.33
N ARG A 107 13.00 5.21 6.63
CA ARG A 107 11.68 5.00 7.21
C ARG A 107 11.38 6.13 8.18
N ASN A 108 10.28 6.82 7.92
CA ASN A 108 9.86 7.97 8.67
C ASN A 108 8.43 7.75 9.15
N ASN A 109 8.09 8.45 10.21
CA ASN A 109 6.74 8.60 10.72
C ASN A 109 6.43 10.10 10.81
N PHE A 110 5.16 10.43 10.73
CA PHE A 110 4.72 11.79 11.00
C PHE A 110 3.50 11.77 11.90
N GLY A 111 3.38 12.79 12.72
CA GLY A 111 2.19 13.05 13.51
C GLY A 111 1.54 14.32 13.03
N LEU A 112 0.21 14.29 12.97
CA LEU A 112 -0.57 15.52 13.00
C LEU A 112 -0.56 16.05 14.43
N VAL A 113 -0.02 17.23 14.65
CA VAL A 113 -0.04 17.93 15.94
C VAL A 113 -0.73 19.27 15.80
N GLY A 114 -1.25 19.79 16.89
CA GLY A 114 -1.87 21.09 16.89
C GLY A 114 -2.24 21.53 18.28
N TYR A 115 -2.72 22.75 18.38
CA TYR A 115 -3.24 23.34 19.60
C TYR A 115 -4.26 24.41 19.28
N ALA A 116 -5.11 24.73 20.24
CA ALA A 116 -6.05 25.82 20.14
C ALA A 116 -6.04 26.64 21.43
N TYR A 117 -6.48 27.89 21.33
CA TYR A 117 -6.79 28.71 22.50
C TYR A 117 -8.30 28.87 22.60
N ASP A 118 -8.88 28.63 23.78
CA ASP A 118 -10.28 28.97 24.01
C ASP A 118 -10.47 30.49 24.13
N ASP A 119 -11.72 30.97 24.23
CA ASP A 119 -12.00 32.41 24.33
C ASP A 119 -11.47 33.06 25.62
N ALA A 120 -11.08 32.26 26.62
CA ALA A 120 -10.43 32.73 27.84
C ALA A 120 -8.89 32.70 27.72
N GLY A 121 -8.35 32.35 26.55
CA GLY A 121 -6.91 32.23 26.31
C GLY A 121 -6.29 30.97 26.89
N ILE A 122 -7.08 29.95 27.22
CA ILE A 122 -6.57 28.68 27.73
C ILE A 122 -6.06 27.82 26.57
N TYR A 123 -4.80 27.42 26.66
CA TYR A 123 -4.15 26.51 25.72
C TYR A 123 -4.70 25.08 25.84
N VAL A 124 -5.07 24.48 24.71
CA VAL A 124 -5.50 23.08 24.61
C VAL A 124 -4.73 22.41 23.47
N GLU A 125 -3.98 21.36 23.81
CA GLU A 125 -3.25 20.55 22.83
C GLU A 125 -4.19 19.57 22.11
N LEU A 126 -4.01 19.39 20.80
CA LEU A 126 -4.64 18.34 20.03
C LEU A 126 -3.81 17.06 20.15
N ASP A 127 -4.41 16.01 20.71
CA ASP A 127 -3.77 14.71 20.83
C ASP A 127 -3.65 14.02 19.47
N GLY A 128 -2.47 14.14 18.86
CA GLY A 128 -2.08 13.48 17.62
C GLY A 128 -1.83 11.98 17.80
N LYS A 129 -2.90 11.19 17.84
CA LYS A 129 -2.81 9.72 18.03
C LYS A 129 -2.37 8.94 16.79
N SER A 130 -2.60 9.46 15.58
CA SER A 130 -2.21 8.78 14.34
C SER A 130 -0.76 9.10 13.99
N GLN A 131 0.07 8.07 13.91
CA GLN A 131 1.47 8.16 13.47
C GLN A 131 1.67 7.27 12.23
N PRO A 132 1.12 7.67 11.08
CA PRO A 132 1.35 6.95 9.84
C PRO A 132 2.85 6.88 9.50
N ASN A 133 3.25 5.72 8.99
CA ASN A 133 4.61 5.46 8.56
C ASN A 133 4.70 5.58 7.03
N PHE A 134 5.80 6.17 6.57
CA PHE A 134 6.16 6.18 5.17
C PHE A 134 7.63 5.80 5.00
N ARG A 135 7.96 5.32 3.82
CA ARG A 135 9.31 5.00 3.42
C ARG A 135 9.62 5.73 2.14
N CYS A 136 10.79 6.35 2.07
CA CYS A 136 11.35 6.86 0.82
C CYS A 136 12.54 6.00 0.42
N ASP A 137 12.74 5.85 -0.88
CA ASP A 137 13.88 5.13 -1.44
C ASP A 137 14.27 5.69 -2.80
N SER A 138 15.55 5.57 -3.13
CA SER A 138 16.14 6.03 -4.39
C SER A 138 16.87 4.90 -5.12
N ALA A 139 16.37 3.67 -4.98
CA ALA A 139 16.98 2.49 -5.58
C ALA A 139 17.21 2.68 -7.09
N GLY A 140 18.44 2.45 -7.56
CA GLY A 140 18.89 2.82 -8.91
C GLY A 140 18.20 2.08 -10.06
N TYR A 141 17.37 1.08 -9.78
CA TYR A 141 16.54 0.38 -10.77
C TYR A 141 15.13 1.00 -10.93
N PHE A 142 14.83 2.09 -10.24
CA PHE A 142 13.70 2.96 -10.55
C PHE A 142 14.16 4.20 -11.30
N ALA A 143 13.23 4.81 -12.04
CA ALA A 143 13.52 6.02 -12.80
C ALA A 143 13.75 7.25 -11.90
N THR A 144 13.06 7.31 -10.75
CA THR A 144 13.12 8.45 -9.83
C THR A 144 12.99 7.99 -8.38
N PRO A 145 13.54 8.74 -7.42
CA PRO A 145 13.22 8.58 -6.02
C PRO A 145 11.73 8.88 -5.76
N ALA A 146 11.14 8.19 -4.78
CA ALA A 146 9.80 8.50 -4.29
C ALA A 146 9.52 7.82 -2.95
N CYS A 147 8.36 8.14 -2.37
CA CYS A 147 7.93 7.62 -1.09
C CYS A 147 6.63 6.81 -1.19
N VAL A 148 6.44 5.86 -0.27
CA VAL A 148 5.24 5.04 -0.12
C VAL A 148 4.81 4.97 1.35
N PHE A 149 3.50 4.92 1.61
CA PHE A 149 2.99 4.63 2.95
C PHE A 149 3.17 3.15 3.27
N THR A 150 3.77 2.86 4.42
CA THR A 150 4.09 1.48 4.81
C THR A 150 2.97 0.81 5.61
N ASP A 151 1.95 1.56 6.00
CA ASP A 151 0.78 1.02 6.71
C ASP A 151 -0.25 0.37 5.75
N VAL A 152 0.02 0.40 4.45
CA VAL A 152 -0.79 -0.23 3.42
C VAL A 152 -0.12 -1.51 2.95
N ILE A 153 -0.87 -2.61 2.87
CA ILE A 153 -0.39 -3.86 2.27
C ILE A 153 -0.31 -3.67 0.74
N PRO A 154 0.88 -3.68 0.13
CA PRO A 154 1.02 -3.54 -1.32
C PRO A 154 0.33 -4.70 -2.03
N ARG A 155 -0.45 -4.38 -3.08
CA ARG A 155 -1.17 -5.41 -3.85
C ARG A 155 -1.20 -5.17 -5.35
N LEU A 156 -0.80 -6.19 -6.10
CA LEU A 156 -1.02 -6.30 -7.53
C LEU A 156 -2.49 -6.69 -7.78
N ASN A 157 -3.18 -5.97 -8.66
CA ASN A 157 -4.61 -6.22 -8.94
C ASN A 157 -4.80 -6.70 -10.38
N TYR A 158 -5.40 -7.87 -10.52
CA TYR A 158 -5.95 -8.40 -11.76
C TYR A 158 -7.48 -8.48 -11.64
N VAL A 159 -8.17 -7.82 -12.57
CA VAL A 159 -9.64 -7.73 -12.63
C VAL A 159 -10.16 -8.39 -13.89
N TYR A 160 -11.39 -8.91 -13.84
CA TYR A 160 -12.05 -9.44 -15.04
C TYR A 160 -12.44 -8.33 -16.01
N GLY A 161 -12.38 -8.60 -17.31
CA GLY A 161 -12.79 -7.67 -18.37
C GLY A 161 -11.67 -6.75 -18.86
N ASP A 162 -10.42 -6.95 -18.41
CA ASP A 162 -9.25 -6.19 -18.87
C ASP A 162 -8.44 -6.96 -19.95
N ASN A 163 -9.03 -7.99 -20.56
CA ASN A 163 -8.42 -8.90 -21.56
C ASN A 163 -7.25 -9.72 -21.02
N TYR A 164 -7.38 -10.23 -19.79
CA TYR A 164 -6.47 -11.23 -19.20
C TYR A 164 -7.21 -12.18 -18.26
N ASP A 165 -8.45 -12.51 -18.59
CA ASP A 165 -9.38 -13.23 -17.70
C ASP A 165 -8.88 -14.64 -17.36
N GLU A 166 -8.19 -15.30 -18.31
CA GLU A 166 -7.56 -16.61 -18.06
C GLU A 166 -6.46 -16.55 -16.99
N VAL A 167 -5.70 -15.45 -16.93
CA VAL A 167 -4.69 -15.25 -15.87
C VAL A 167 -5.37 -15.02 -14.52
N VAL A 168 -6.49 -14.30 -14.51
CA VAL A 168 -7.30 -14.12 -13.30
C VAL A 168 -7.79 -15.48 -12.78
N ASP A 169 -8.30 -16.33 -13.66
CA ASP A 169 -8.78 -17.66 -13.30
C ASP A 169 -7.66 -18.58 -12.80
N HIS A 170 -6.50 -18.58 -13.48
CA HIS A 170 -5.33 -19.34 -13.05
C HIS A 170 -4.86 -18.93 -11.64
N ILE A 171 -4.67 -17.62 -11.40
CA ILE A 171 -4.26 -17.11 -10.08
C ILE A 171 -5.30 -17.45 -9.01
N ARG A 172 -6.60 -17.30 -9.32
CA ARG A 172 -7.67 -17.66 -8.37
C ARG A 172 -7.66 -19.14 -8.04
N ARG A 173 -7.41 -20.01 -9.03
CA ARG A 173 -7.31 -21.46 -8.80
C ARG A 173 -6.12 -21.78 -7.91
N ALA A 174 -4.95 -21.21 -8.20
CA ALA A 174 -3.76 -21.37 -7.39
C ALA A 174 -3.95 -20.88 -5.93
N GLN A 175 -4.64 -19.76 -5.73
CA GLN A 175 -4.88 -19.17 -4.41
C GLN A 175 -6.00 -19.82 -3.58
N ASN A 176 -6.99 -20.45 -4.22
CA ASN A 176 -8.18 -20.98 -3.55
C ASN A 176 -8.24 -22.51 -3.53
N ASN A 177 -7.74 -23.14 -4.59
CA ASN A 177 -7.76 -24.58 -4.77
C ASN A 177 -6.36 -25.07 -5.22
N PRO A 178 -5.29 -24.83 -4.43
CA PRO A 178 -3.93 -25.19 -4.83
C PRO A 178 -3.78 -26.68 -5.13
N ASP A 179 -4.50 -27.56 -4.44
CA ASP A 179 -4.40 -29.01 -4.63
C ASP A 179 -4.81 -29.50 -6.04
N VAL A 180 -5.60 -28.73 -6.79
CA VAL A 180 -6.00 -29.09 -8.17
C VAL A 180 -5.10 -28.46 -9.24
N THR A 181 -4.04 -27.77 -8.83
CA THR A 181 -3.12 -27.11 -9.76
C THR A 181 -1.91 -27.97 -10.11
N HIS A 182 -1.31 -27.70 -11.26
CA HIS A 182 -0.12 -28.41 -11.73
C HIS A 182 1.17 -27.64 -11.36
N PRO A 183 2.27 -28.30 -10.91
CA PRO A 183 2.39 -29.72 -10.62
C PRO A 183 1.57 -30.15 -9.39
N PRO A 184 1.01 -31.37 -9.36
CA PRO A 184 0.34 -31.86 -8.18
C PRO A 184 1.33 -32.03 -7.03
N LYS A 185 0.94 -31.61 -5.83
CA LYS A 185 1.71 -31.77 -4.60
C LYS A 185 0.74 -31.98 -3.42
N PRO A 186 0.95 -32.98 -2.56
CA PRO A 186 0.16 -33.11 -1.33
C PRO A 186 0.34 -31.92 -0.40
N GLY A 187 -0.76 -31.35 0.10
CA GLY A 187 -0.74 -30.22 1.03
C GLY A 187 -0.14 -28.95 0.41
N LYS A 188 -0.48 -28.68 -0.85
CA LYS A 188 0.11 -27.57 -1.60
C LYS A 188 -0.40 -26.24 -1.03
N VAL A 189 0.52 -25.34 -0.68
CA VAL A 189 0.20 -24.00 -0.17
C VAL A 189 0.91 -22.98 -1.04
N ILE A 190 0.17 -22.34 -1.93
CA ILE A 190 0.73 -21.36 -2.87
C ILE A 190 0.59 -19.95 -2.28
N PRO A 191 1.71 -19.22 -2.08
CA PRO A 191 1.68 -17.94 -1.38
C PRO A 191 1.19 -16.76 -2.26
N GLY A 192 0.94 -15.62 -1.62
CA GLY A 192 0.72 -14.34 -2.26
C GLY A 192 -0.74 -13.90 -2.41
N LYS A 193 -1.70 -14.52 -1.72
CA LYS A 193 -3.11 -14.17 -1.77
C LYS A 193 -3.41 -12.85 -1.04
N TYR A 194 -4.33 -12.08 -1.61
CA TYR A 194 -4.97 -10.94 -0.96
C TYR A 194 -6.50 -11.15 -0.86
N PRO A 195 -7.14 -10.88 0.30
CA PRO A 195 -6.54 -10.50 1.58
C PRO A 195 -5.65 -11.62 2.17
N PRO A 196 -4.73 -11.31 3.09
CA PRO A 196 -3.90 -12.31 3.75
C PRO A 196 -4.75 -13.38 4.44
N THR A 197 -4.25 -14.61 4.46
CA THR A 197 -4.77 -15.71 5.29
C THR A 197 -3.67 -16.15 6.26
N ASP A 198 -4.04 -16.84 7.34
CA ASP A 198 -3.09 -17.32 8.35
C ASP A 198 -2.07 -18.32 7.82
N LEU A 199 -2.34 -18.91 6.65
CA LEU A 199 -1.52 -19.95 6.02
C LEU A 199 -0.55 -19.40 4.96
N ASP A 200 -0.61 -18.10 4.63
CA ASP A 200 -0.01 -17.55 3.41
C ASP A 200 0.92 -16.34 3.68
N SER A 201 2.21 -16.53 3.39
CA SER A 201 3.19 -15.45 3.30
C SER A 201 3.05 -14.65 2.00
N GLY A 202 3.14 -13.33 2.03
CA GLY A 202 3.21 -12.56 0.79
C GLY A 202 4.48 -12.82 -0.04
N LEU A 203 4.52 -12.22 -1.23
CA LEU A 203 5.55 -12.38 -2.24
C LEU A 203 6.65 -11.33 -2.07
N TYR A 204 7.87 -11.72 -2.43
CA TYR A 204 9.04 -10.85 -2.47
C TYR A 204 9.52 -10.72 -3.90
N ARG A 205 9.72 -9.49 -4.41
CA ARG A 205 10.19 -9.26 -5.78
C ARG A 205 11.64 -9.69 -5.92
N VAL A 206 12.02 -10.28 -7.05
CA VAL A 206 13.42 -10.54 -7.41
C VAL A 206 13.77 -9.83 -8.71
N GLU A 207 15.06 -9.65 -8.94
CA GLU A 207 15.59 -9.02 -10.15
C GLU A 207 15.11 -9.73 -11.42
N TYR A 208 14.57 -8.95 -12.37
CA TYR A 208 14.18 -9.45 -13.68
C TYR A 208 15.41 -9.96 -14.42
N GLU A 209 15.32 -11.14 -15.02
CA GLU A 209 16.48 -11.83 -15.59
C GLU A 209 17.61 -12.11 -14.58
N GLY A 210 17.42 -11.89 -13.28
CA GLY A 210 18.38 -12.31 -12.25
C GLY A 210 18.46 -13.83 -12.11
N SER A 211 19.40 -14.31 -11.28
CA SER A 211 19.61 -15.75 -11.06
C SER A 211 18.35 -16.47 -10.55
N THR A 212 17.63 -15.88 -9.59
CA THR A 212 16.37 -16.42 -9.07
C THR A 212 15.27 -16.42 -10.11
N TRP A 213 15.12 -15.34 -10.88
CA TRP A 213 14.14 -15.28 -11.98
C TRP A 213 14.40 -16.36 -13.03
N ARG A 214 15.66 -16.56 -13.45
CA ARG A 214 16.03 -17.59 -14.43
C ARG A 214 15.74 -19.00 -13.90
N LYS A 215 16.00 -19.25 -12.62
CA LYS A 215 15.63 -20.52 -11.95
C LYS A 215 14.12 -20.74 -11.96
N ASN A 216 13.34 -19.70 -11.65
CA ASN A 216 11.88 -19.76 -11.70
C ASN A 216 11.38 -20.12 -13.10
N ARG A 217 11.85 -19.39 -14.12
CA ARG A 217 11.50 -19.67 -15.53
C ARG A 217 11.89 -21.07 -15.96
N GLY A 218 13.06 -21.55 -15.56
CA GLY A 218 13.50 -22.92 -15.85
C GLY A 218 12.57 -23.96 -15.25
N ALA A 219 12.30 -23.87 -13.94
CA ALA A 219 11.40 -24.79 -13.23
C ALA A 219 9.98 -24.78 -13.79
N LYS A 220 9.46 -23.59 -14.11
CA LYS A 220 8.18 -23.40 -14.79
C LYS A 220 8.14 -24.06 -16.16
N ASN A 221 9.18 -23.87 -16.98
CA ASN A 221 9.25 -24.51 -18.30
C ASN A 221 9.30 -26.04 -18.17
N THR A 222 10.04 -26.57 -17.20
CA THR A 222 10.06 -28.01 -16.89
C THR A 222 8.69 -28.52 -16.48
N ALA A 223 7.96 -27.79 -15.62
CA ALA A 223 6.62 -28.18 -15.19
C ALA A 223 5.60 -28.13 -16.34
N CYS A 224 5.65 -27.11 -17.19
CA CYS A 224 4.78 -27.03 -18.36
C CYS A 224 5.06 -28.11 -19.40
N ALA A 225 6.32 -28.55 -19.55
CA ALA A 225 6.66 -29.63 -20.46
C ALA A 225 6.02 -30.99 -20.09
N THR A 226 5.47 -31.14 -18.89
CA THR A 226 4.73 -32.35 -18.49
C THR A 226 3.21 -32.25 -18.73
N LEU A 227 2.71 -31.08 -19.16
CA LEU A 227 1.32 -30.90 -19.58
C LEU A 227 1.17 -31.38 -21.04
N PRO A 228 -0.07 -31.67 -21.50
CA PRO A 228 -0.34 -31.80 -22.92
C PRO A 228 0.21 -30.60 -23.70
N PRO A 229 0.74 -30.79 -24.92
CA PRO A 229 1.34 -29.70 -25.69
C PRO A 229 0.39 -28.50 -25.83
N PRO A 230 0.93 -27.26 -25.77
CA PRO A 230 0.11 -26.07 -25.90
C PRO A 230 -0.54 -26.01 -27.29
N GLN A 231 -1.75 -25.48 -27.34
CA GLN A 231 -2.35 -25.10 -28.60
C GLN A 231 -1.63 -23.87 -29.17
N LYS A 232 -1.79 -23.66 -30.48
CA LYS A 232 -1.26 -22.45 -31.14
C LYS A 232 -1.85 -21.21 -30.45
N GLY A 233 -0.99 -20.26 -30.09
CA GLY A 233 -1.39 -19.03 -29.41
C GLY A 233 -1.49 -19.15 -27.89
N GLN A 234 -0.98 -20.23 -27.29
CA GLN A 234 -0.90 -20.35 -25.83
C GLN A 234 0.53 -20.17 -25.31
N ASP A 235 0.65 -19.45 -24.20
CA ASP A 235 1.87 -19.30 -23.41
C ASP A 235 1.70 -19.98 -22.04
N CYS A 236 2.75 -20.65 -21.57
CA CYS A 236 2.77 -21.20 -20.20
C CYS A 236 2.86 -20.06 -19.18
N ASP A 237 1.84 -19.91 -18.34
CA ASP A 237 1.77 -18.99 -17.21
C ASP A 237 2.23 -19.64 -15.91
N GLU A 238 2.57 -18.84 -14.89
CA GLU A 238 3.01 -19.31 -13.58
C GLU A 238 2.52 -18.44 -12.41
N TYR A 239 2.15 -19.09 -11.32
CA TYR A 239 1.86 -18.44 -10.05
C TYR A 239 2.46 -19.22 -8.87
N PRO A 240 3.32 -18.64 -8.02
CA PRO A 240 3.75 -17.24 -8.03
C PRO A 240 4.59 -16.88 -9.25
N ILE A 241 4.57 -15.59 -9.60
CA ILE A 241 5.18 -15.05 -10.83
C ILE A 241 6.70 -15.21 -10.79
N ALA A 242 7.37 -15.43 -11.94
CA ALA A 242 8.83 -15.62 -12.01
C ALA A 242 9.67 -14.50 -11.38
N SER A 243 9.16 -13.26 -11.33
CA SER A 243 9.83 -12.14 -10.66
C SER A 243 9.60 -12.12 -9.15
N THR A 244 9.37 -13.30 -8.54
CA THR A 244 9.24 -13.45 -7.08
C THR A 244 10.16 -14.51 -6.49
N LYS A 245 10.55 -14.35 -5.22
CA LYS A 245 11.36 -15.34 -4.49
C LYS A 245 10.64 -16.68 -4.41
N GLN A 246 9.32 -16.66 -4.23
CA GLN A 246 8.45 -17.83 -4.11
C GLN A 246 8.03 -18.43 -5.46
N GLY A 247 8.63 -17.99 -6.57
CA GLY A 247 8.35 -18.58 -7.88
C GLY A 247 8.76 -20.06 -7.96
N ALA A 248 8.48 -20.70 -9.11
CA ALA A 248 8.64 -22.14 -9.30
C ALA A 248 10.03 -22.70 -8.96
N GLY A 249 11.08 -21.89 -9.07
CA GLY A 249 12.47 -22.24 -8.81
C GLY A 249 12.85 -22.18 -7.33
N PHE A 250 11.92 -21.82 -6.44
CA PHE A 250 12.13 -21.85 -4.99
C PHE A 250 12.38 -23.28 -4.46
N GLY A 251 11.86 -24.29 -5.16
CA GLY A 251 12.19 -25.70 -4.92
C GLY A 251 11.31 -26.42 -3.88
N ASP A 252 10.24 -25.80 -3.42
CA ASP A 252 9.28 -26.39 -2.47
C ASP A 252 8.02 -26.97 -3.15
N GLY A 253 7.90 -26.84 -4.47
CA GLY A 253 6.75 -27.30 -5.26
C GLY A 253 5.45 -26.50 -5.04
N ASN A 254 5.50 -25.35 -4.37
CA ASN A 254 4.34 -24.49 -4.09
C ASN A 254 4.10 -23.45 -5.19
N PHE A 255 3.89 -23.92 -6.42
CA PHE A 255 3.56 -23.06 -7.56
C PHE A 255 2.60 -23.77 -8.52
N SER A 256 1.88 -23.01 -9.32
CA SER A 256 0.95 -23.45 -10.34
C SER A 256 1.46 -23.03 -11.71
N VAL A 257 1.27 -23.87 -12.73
CA VAL A 257 1.43 -23.52 -14.13
C VAL A 257 0.21 -23.95 -14.95
N GLU A 258 -0.09 -23.18 -15.99
CA GLU A 258 -1.20 -23.44 -16.90
C GLU A 258 -0.89 -22.85 -18.28
N TYR A 259 -1.30 -23.52 -19.37
CA TYR A 259 -1.25 -22.93 -20.70
C TYR A 259 -2.46 -22.03 -20.91
N LEU A 260 -2.20 -20.75 -21.13
CA LEU A 260 -3.23 -19.71 -21.30
C LEU A 260 -3.06 -19.03 -22.65
N ASP A 261 -4.08 -18.36 -23.14
CA ASP A 261 -3.99 -17.45 -24.29
C ASP A 261 -2.80 -16.48 -24.14
N GLU A 262 -1.97 -16.39 -25.17
CA GLU A 262 -0.74 -15.59 -25.16
C GLU A 262 -1.04 -14.09 -25.00
N GLY A 263 -2.16 -13.61 -25.54
CA GLY A 263 -2.61 -12.23 -25.42
C GLY A 263 -2.95 -11.88 -23.97
N HIS A 264 -3.70 -12.75 -23.30
CA HIS A 264 -4.03 -12.65 -21.88
C HIS A 264 -2.76 -12.68 -21.02
N ASN A 265 -1.89 -13.66 -21.24
CA ASN A 265 -0.66 -13.86 -20.46
C ASN A 265 0.29 -12.65 -20.60
N ARG A 266 0.58 -12.22 -21.83
CA ARG A 266 1.47 -11.07 -22.09
C ARG A 266 0.90 -9.76 -21.56
N ARG A 267 -0.41 -9.55 -21.67
CA ARG A 267 -1.06 -8.34 -21.13
C ARG A 267 -0.98 -8.29 -19.61
N ALA A 268 -1.21 -9.41 -18.92
CA ALA A 268 -1.07 -9.49 -17.47
C ALA A 268 0.39 -9.27 -17.03
N GLY A 269 1.35 -9.89 -17.72
CA GLY A 269 2.78 -9.73 -17.47
C GLY A 269 3.26 -8.29 -17.69
N GLY A 270 2.73 -7.61 -18.70
CA GLY A 270 3.05 -6.21 -19.00
C GLY A 270 2.66 -5.21 -17.88
N LYS A 271 1.78 -5.60 -16.94
CA LYS A 271 1.43 -4.76 -15.79
C LYS A 271 2.50 -4.75 -14.70
N LEU A 272 3.37 -5.75 -14.65
CA LEU A 272 4.32 -5.95 -13.54
C LEU A 272 5.34 -4.81 -13.39
N PRO A 273 6.00 -4.32 -14.46
CA PRO A 273 6.97 -3.24 -14.31
C PRO A 273 6.33 -1.96 -13.76
N GLY A 274 5.14 -1.62 -14.26
CA GLY A 274 4.36 -0.49 -13.77
C GLY A 274 3.99 -0.66 -12.29
N TYR A 275 3.45 -1.82 -11.91
CA TYR A 275 3.12 -2.11 -10.52
C TYR A 275 4.33 -1.97 -9.60
N TYR A 276 5.45 -2.61 -9.94
CA TYR A 276 6.66 -2.53 -9.13
C TYR A 276 7.20 -1.11 -8.99
N SER A 277 7.09 -0.30 -10.04
CA SER A 277 7.51 1.11 -10.00
C SER A 277 6.57 1.98 -9.17
N TRP A 278 5.25 1.84 -9.33
CA TRP A 278 4.28 2.72 -8.67
C TRP A 278 4.12 2.42 -7.18
N ASP A 279 4.15 1.13 -6.80
CA ASP A 279 4.08 0.69 -5.40
C ASP A 279 5.49 0.56 -4.78
N ARG A 280 6.54 0.96 -5.51
CA ARG A 280 7.96 0.91 -5.09
C ARG A 280 8.38 -0.41 -4.46
N ILE A 281 7.98 -1.53 -5.07
CA ILE A 281 8.33 -2.85 -4.56
C ILE A 281 9.82 -3.09 -4.77
N LEU A 282 10.61 -3.05 -3.70
CA LEU A 282 12.06 -3.26 -3.74
C LEU A 282 12.41 -4.71 -4.03
N TYR A 283 13.59 -4.91 -4.61
CA TYR A 283 14.15 -6.24 -4.75
C TYR A 283 14.41 -6.85 -3.38
N TRP A 284 14.10 -8.13 -3.28
CA TRP A 284 14.53 -8.96 -2.19
C TRP A 284 15.97 -9.35 -2.41
N ASP A 285 16.81 -8.89 -1.50
CA ASP A 285 18.14 -9.43 -1.32
C ASP A 285 18.17 -10.17 0.05
N ASN A 286 19.05 -11.16 0.16
CA ASN A 286 19.19 -11.96 1.38
C ASN A 286 20.14 -11.30 2.40
N ALA A 287 20.79 -10.20 2.03
CA ALA A 287 21.77 -9.45 2.80
C ALA A 287 21.14 -8.32 3.65
N THR A 288 19.98 -7.78 3.24
CA THR A 288 19.17 -6.80 3.97
C THR A 288 18.13 -7.56 4.81
N LYS A 289 18.38 -7.61 6.12
CA LYS A 289 17.39 -8.08 7.09
C LYS A 289 16.78 -6.88 7.81
N PRO A 290 15.43 -6.74 7.85
CA PRO A 290 14.40 -7.58 7.22
C PRO A 290 14.08 -7.17 5.76
N PRO A 291 13.41 -8.05 4.98
CA PRO A 291 13.04 -7.76 3.59
C PRO A 291 12.23 -6.46 3.49
N LEU A 292 12.59 -5.62 2.51
CA LEU A 292 12.15 -4.23 2.47
C LEU A 292 10.66 -4.08 2.17
N ASP A 293 10.12 -4.90 1.25
CA ASP A 293 8.70 -4.96 0.89
C ASP A 293 8.20 -6.38 0.70
N GLN A 294 7.00 -6.64 1.20
CA GLN A 294 6.20 -7.80 0.83
C GLN A 294 4.96 -7.33 0.08
N PHE A 295 4.59 -8.02 -0.99
CA PHE A 295 3.36 -7.72 -1.73
C PHE A 295 2.46 -8.93 -1.91
N ARG A 296 1.21 -8.69 -2.28
CA ARG A 296 0.21 -9.75 -2.53
C ARG A 296 -0.50 -9.52 -3.86
N VAL A 297 -1.22 -10.52 -4.33
CA VAL A 297 -1.97 -10.49 -5.59
C VAL A 297 -3.45 -10.67 -5.29
N LYS A 298 -4.25 -9.73 -5.78
CA LYS A 298 -5.72 -9.77 -5.74
C LYS A 298 -6.25 -10.08 -7.14
N ALA A 299 -6.92 -11.22 -7.31
CA ALA A 299 -7.46 -11.67 -8.59
C ALA A 299 -8.99 -11.83 -8.58
N GLY A 300 -9.66 -11.24 -9.58
CA GLY A 300 -11.08 -11.49 -9.87
C GLY A 300 -12.06 -10.56 -9.18
N GLN A 301 -11.71 -9.29 -9.03
CA GLN A 301 -12.74 -8.27 -8.87
C GLN A 301 -13.34 -7.97 -10.24
N PRO A 302 -14.66 -7.72 -10.35
CA PRO A 302 -15.22 -7.13 -11.56
C PRO A 302 -14.55 -5.78 -11.81
N THR A 303 -14.35 -5.41 -13.08
CA THR A 303 -14.09 -4.01 -13.45
C THR A 303 -15.17 -3.14 -12.80
N ARG A 304 -14.77 -2.32 -11.82
CA ARG A 304 -15.72 -1.39 -11.22
C ARG A 304 -16.08 -0.36 -12.28
N VAL A 305 -17.36 -0.28 -12.65
CA VAL A 305 -17.91 0.92 -13.28
C VAL A 305 -17.55 2.10 -12.39
N SER A 306 -16.76 3.03 -12.92
CA SER A 306 -16.27 4.21 -12.23
C SER A 306 -17.42 5.17 -11.96
N GLY A 307 -18.08 5.02 -10.82
CA GLY A 307 -18.85 6.08 -10.19
C GLY A 307 -18.04 6.68 -9.03
N PRO A 308 -18.09 8.01 -8.81
CA PRO A 308 -17.50 8.61 -7.62
C PRO A 308 -18.16 7.99 -6.38
N ARG A 309 -17.34 7.38 -5.51
CA ARG A 309 -17.81 6.88 -4.21
C ARG A 309 -17.40 7.88 -3.14
N HIS A 310 -18.39 8.58 -2.60
CA HIS A 310 -18.28 9.15 -1.27
C HIS A 310 -18.64 8.05 -0.26
N VAL A 311 -17.69 7.67 0.60
CA VAL A 311 -17.94 6.73 1.70
C VAL A 311 -18.33 7.55 2.92
N GLY A 312 -19.63 7.79 3.11
CA GLY A 312 -20.15 8.33 4.37
C GLY A 312 -20.27 7.21 5.41
N LEU A 313 -19.39 7.20 6.42
CA LEU A 313 -19.50 6.26 7.54
C LEU A 313 -20.60 6.75 8.51
N ARG A 314 -21.64 5.93 8.74
CA ARG A 314 -22.61 6.11 9.85
C ARG A 314 -22.40 5.01 10.87
N THR A 315 -22.10 5.36 12.11
CA THR A 315 -22.20 4.44 13.25
C THR A 315 -23.31 4.90 14.21
N ARG A 316 -24.21 3.96 14.56
CA ARG A 316 -25.10 4.09 15.72
C ARG A 316 -24.34 3.61 16.95
N LEU A 317 -24.39 4.36 18.05
CA LEU A 317 -24.03 3.86 19.37
C LEU A 317 -25.27 3.22 20.04
N PRO A 318 -25.11 2.12 20.80
CA PRO A 318 -26.22 1.46 21.49
C PRO A 318 -26.80 2.34 22.60
N PRO A 319 -28.06 2.08 23.02
CA PRO A 319 -28.71 2.85 24.08
C PRO A 319 -28.06 2.59 25.44
N ALA A 320 -28.23 3.59 26.32
CA ALA A 320 -27.59 3.75 27.62
C ALA A 320 -27.85 2.61 28.61
#